data_AF-A0A967KRZ8-F1
#
_entry.id   AF-A0A967KRZ8-F1
#
_cell.length_a   1.000
_cell.length_b   1.000
_cell.length_c   1.000
_cell.angle_alpha   90.00
_cell.angle_beta   90.00
_cell.angle_gamma   90.00
#
_symmetry.space_group_name_H-M   'P 1'
#
loop_
_entity.id
_entity.type
_entity.pdbx_description
1 polymer ?
#
loop_
_entity_poly.entity_id
_entity_poly.type
_entity_poly.pdbx_seq_one_letter_code
_entity_poly.pdbx_strand_id
1 'polypeptide(L)'
;MSERDTNFKYPRRRIIRFLAKRVIDVVLNTLAEINIYGKENLPKDGPLIVVANHFSFLDPVAMIRISPWPIEFLGGAQFPHAPQIVRSLPQIWGYYPVFRGTASTYALRAAESILK
;
A
#
# COMPACT_ATOMS: atom_id res chain seq x y z
N MET A 1 -13.87 -17.57 -19.31
CA MET A 1 -13.31 -17.17 -18.00
C MET A 1 -12.15 -18.11 -17.72
N SER A 2 -10.89 -17.66 -17.81
CA SER A 2 -9.72 -18.55 -17.62
C SER A 2 -9.46 -18.71 -16.12
N GLU A 3 -9.17 -19.92 -15.64
CA GLU A 3 -8.88 -20.29 -14.24
C GLU A 3 -7.82 -19.44 -13.50
N ARG A 4 -7.13 -18.51 -14.19
CA ARG A 4 -6.07 -17.65 -13.66
C ARG A 4 -6.54 -16.41 -12.90
N ASP A 5 -7.85 -16.13 -12.83
CA ASP A 5 -8.40 -14.95 -12.14
C ASP A 5 -8.69 -15.18 -10.64
N THR A 6 -8.44 -16.39 -10.12
CA THR A 6 -8.88 -16.83 -8.78
C THR A 6 -7.92 -16.52 -7.63
N ASN A 7 -6.74 -15.93 -7.89
CA ASN A 7 -5.64 -15.95 -6.91
C ASN A 7 -5.36 -14.61 -6.19
N PHE A 8 -6.14 -13.57 -6.44
CA PHE A 8 -5.99 -12.27 -5.79
C PHE A 8 -7.03 -12.11 -4.68
N LYS A 9 -6.74 -12.65 -3.50
CA LYS A 9 -7.60 -12.46 -2.32
C LYS A 9 -7.45 -11.04 -1.77
N TYR A 10 -8.54 -10.39 -1.41
CA TYR A 10 -8.54 -9.09 -0.73
C TYR A 10 -9.62 -9.09 0.37
N PRO A 11 -9.36 -8.53 1.56
CA PRO A 11 -8.10 -7.94 2.02
C PRO A 11 -7.04 -8.98 2.46
N ARG A 12 -5.77 -8.73 2.13
CA ARG A 12 -4.64 -9.61 2.52
C ARG A 12 -4.07 -9.23 3.88
N ARG A 13 -3.47 -10.22 4.56
CA ARG A 13 -2.59 -10.02 5.75
C ARG A 13 -3.20 -9.12 6.83
N ARG A 14 -4.52 -9.27 7.08
CA ARG A 14 -5.32 -8.35 7.92
C ARG A 14 -4.67 -8.09 9.29
N ILE A 15 -4.23 -9.13 9.98
CA ILE A 15 -3.61 -9.02 11.31
C ILE A 15 -2.30 -8.23 11.25
N ILE A 16 -1.38 -8.63 10.35
CA ILE A 16 -0.08 -7.97 10.19
C ILE A 16 -0.26 -6.50 9.83
N ARG A 17 -1.15 -6.18 8.87
CA ARG A 17 -1.41 -4.80 8.44
C ARG A 17 -2.09 -3.97 9.51
N PHE A 18 -3.01 -4.56 10.28
CA PHE A 18 -3.63 -3.89 11.42
C PHE A 18 -2.58 -3.50 12.47
N LEU A 19 -1.72 -4.44 12.88
CA LEU A 19 -0.65 -4.19 13.84
C LEU A 19 0.36 -3.16 13.31
N ALA A 20 0.81 -3.33 12.06
CA ALA A 20 1.71 -2.39 11.41
C ALA A 20 1.12 -0.97 11.34
N LYS A 21 -0.17 -0.84 10.99
CA LYS A 21 -0.85 0.47 11.00
C LYS A 21 -0.85 1.08 12.39
N ARG A 22 -1.13 0.31 13.45
CA ARG A 22 -1.09 0.83 14.83
C ARG A 22 0.31 1.31 15.22
N VAL A 23 1.35 0.57 14.87
CA VAL A 23 2.75 0.99 15.09
C VAL A 23 3.05 2.28 14.33
N ILE A 24 2.67 2.36 13.04
CA ILE A 24 2.83 3.56 12.22
C ILE A 24 2.10 4.75 12.83
N ASP A 25 0.85 4.56 13.28
CA ASP A 25 0.04 5.61 13.91
C ASP A 25 0.77 6.18 15.16
N VAL A 26 1.33 5.32 16.02
CA VAL A 26 2.08 5.72 17.22
C VAL A 26 3.39 6.42 16.87
N VAL A 27 4.20 5.82 15.99
CA VAL A 27 5.51 6.36 15.60
C VAL A 27 5.35 7.74 14.95
N LEU A 28 4.41 7.88 14.03
CA LEU A 28 4.20 9.15 13.34
C LEU A 28 3.62 10.23 14.25
N ASN A 29 2.70 9.89 15.16
CA ASN A 29 2.17 10.87 16.12
C ASN A 29 3.22 11.33 17.14
N THR A 30 4.31 10.56 17.35
CA THR A 30 5.34 10.88 18.35
C THR A 30 6.58 11.53 17.74
N LEU A 31 6.93 11.18 16.50
CA LEU A 31 8.17 11.63 15.86
C LEU A 31 7.96 12.67 14.75
N ALA A 32 6.72 12.95 14.35
CA ALA A 32 6.42 13.89 13.27
C ALA A 32 5.22 14.77 13.58
N GLU A 33 5.24 16.00 13.05
CA GLU A 33 4.05 16.83 12.97
C GLU A 33 3.33 16.54 11.66
N ILE A 34 2.14 15.94 11.75
CA ILE A 34 1.34 15.57 10.57
C ILE A 34 0.08 16.42 10.51
N ASN A 35 0.03 17.27 9.50
CA ASN A 35 -1.14 18.08 9.18
C ASN A 35 -1.92 17.42 8.02
N ILE A 36 -3.15 16.99 8.30
CA ILE A 36 -4.04 16.35 7.32
C ILE A 36 -5.16 17.33 6.99
N TYR A 37 -5.25 17.73 5.72
CA TYR A 37 -6.30 18.60 5.21
C TYR A 37 -7.26 17.80 4.32
N GLY A 38 -8.56 18.11 4.38
CA GLY A 38 -9.57 17.45 3.55
C GLY A 38 -9.86 16.00 3.92
N LYS A 39 -9.71 15.63 5.20
CA LYS A 39 -9.94 14.25 5.67
C LYS A 39 -11.38 13.79 5.46
N GLU A 40 -12.32 14.72 5.50
CA GLU A 40 -13.74 14.56 5.20
C GLU A 40 -14.01 14.14 3.75
N ASN A 41 -13.07 14.38 2.83
CA ASN A 41 -13.20 13.97 1.43
C ASN A 41 -12.85 12.48 1.23
N LEU A 42 -12.34 11.79 2.25
CA LEU A 42 -12.03 10.37 2.16
C LEU A 42 -13.34 9.56 2.12
N PRO A 43 -13.58 8.74 1.07
CA PRO A 43 -14.75 7.90 0.99
C PRO A 43 -14.87 6.95 2.18
N LYS A 44 -16.09 6.59 2.61
CA LYS A 44 -16.23 5.66 3.74
C LYS A 44 -15.73 4.26 3.38
N ASP A 45 -16.04 3.83 2.16
CA ASP A 45 -15.80 2.48 1.64
C ASP A 45 -15.40 2.54 0.16
N GLY A 46 -14.90 1.42 -0.36
CA GLY A 46 -14.45 1.28 -1.76
C GLY A 46 -15.40 0.51 -2.67
N PRO A 47 -14.93 0.09 -3.86
CA PRO A 47 -13.52 0.04 -4.30
C PRO A 47 -12.90 1.41 -4.65
N LEU A 48 -11.60 1.58 -4.37
CA LEU A 48 -10.87 2.85 -4.54
C LEU A 48 -9.53 2.65 -5.25
N ILE A 49 -9.17 3.62 -6.10
CA ILE A 49 -7.80 3.82 -6.56
C ILE A 49 -7.24 5.04 -5.82
N VAL A 50 -6.27 4.80 -4.93
CA VAL A 50 -5.57 5.88 -4.23
C VAL A 50 -4.35 6.28 -5.04
N VAL A 51 -4.27 7.56 -5.42
CA VAL A 51 -3.16 8.13 -6.17
C VAL A 51 -2.47 9.17 -5.30
N ALA A 52 -1.15 9.08 -5.21
CA ALA A 52 -0.32 10.02 -4.47
C ALA A 52 0.98 10.30 -5.23
N ASN A 53 1.49 11.51 -5.06
CA ASN A 53 2.85 11.85 -5.50
C ASN A 53 3.88 11.04 -4.68
N HIS A 54 5.02 10.68 -5.28
CA HIS A 54 6.05 9.88 -4.62
C HIS A 54 7.39 10.63 -4.59
N PHE A 55 7.77 11.14 -3.42
CA PHE A 55 8.99 11.90 -3.15
C PHE A 55 9.94 11.21 -2.16
N SER A 56 9.45 10.30 -1.32
CA SER A 56 10.23 9.72 -0.21
C SER A 56 9.82 8.29 0.15
N PHE A 57 10.67 7.60 0.91
CA PHE A 57 10.32 6.29 1.50
C PHE A 57 9.21 6.37 2.56
N LEU A 58 8.90 7.57 3.07
CA LEU A 58 7.82 7.77 4.03
C LEU A 58 6.44 7.82 3.37
N ASP A 59 6.35 8.01 2.04
CA ASP A 59 5.05 8.20 1.39
C ASP A 59 4.11 7.01 1.58
N PRO A 60 4.54 5.73 1.42
CA PRO A 60 3.68 4.59 1.71
C PRO A 60 3.25 4.55 3.19
N VAL A 61 4.13 4.97 4.11
CA VAL A 61 3.84 5.02 5.55
C VAL A 61 2.78 6.08 5.85
N ALA A 62 2.91 7.26 5.25
CA ALA A 62 1.91 8.32 5.32
C ALA A 62 0.57 7.88 4.72
N MET A 63 0.58 7.18 3.57
CA MET A 63 -0.64 6.64 2.96
C MET A 63 -1.33 5.62 3.87
N ILE A 64 -0.59 4.74 4.54
CA ILE A 64 -1.14 3.81 5.53
C ILE A 64 -1.75 4.58 6.72
N ARG A 65 -1.11 5.67 7.17
CA ARG A 65 -1.60 6.49 8.29
C ARG A 65 -2.93 7.16 7.99
N ILE A 66 -3.08 7.73 6.80
CA ILE A 66 -4.27 8.49 6.40
C ILE A 66 -5.43 7.60 5.95
N SER A 67 -5.14 6.41 5.41
CA SER A 67 -6.17 5.52 4.85
C SER A 67 -7.00 4.86 5.96
N PRO A 68 -8.34 5.04 5.97
CA PRO A 68 -9.21 4.32 6.88
C PRO A 68 -9.55 2.90 6.39
N TRP A 69 -9.32 2.59 5.12
CA TRP A 69 -9.46 1.27 4.51
C TRP A 69 -8.11 0.53 4.40
N PRO A 70 -8.12 -0.82 4.24
CA PRO A 70 -6.91 -1.57 3.88
C PRO A 70 -6.33 -1.10 2.55
N ILE A 71 -5.03 -0.85 2.48
CA ILE A 71 -4.36 -0.38 1.26
C ILE A 71 -3.44 -1.45 0.66
N GLU A 72 -3.52 -1.63 -0.66
CA GLU A 72 -2.62 -2.44 -1.47
C GLU A 72 -1.71 -1.52 -2.28
N PHE A 73 -0.42 -1.81 -2.31
CA PHE A 73 0.55 -1.00 -3.06
C PHE A 73 0.93 -1.69 -4.38
N LEU A 74 1.06 -0.86 -5.42
CA LEU A 74 1.75 -1.20 -6.64
C LEU A 74 3.15 -0.56 -6.57
N GLY A 75 4.21 -1.32 -6.77
CA GLY A 75 5.56 -0.74 -6.70
C GLY A 75 6.67 -1.67 -7.15
N GLY A 76 7.87 -1.12 -7.35
CA GLY A 76 9.09 -1.91 -7.54
C GLY A 76 9.95 -1.79 -6.28
N ALA A 77 10.00 -2.82 -5.44
CA ALA A 77 10.76 -2.77 -4.18
C ALA A 77 12.24 -3.12 -4.38
N GLN A 78 12.96 -2.38 -5.23
CA GLN A 78 14.42 -2.44 -5.28
C GLN A 78 15.00 -1.21 -4.57
N PHE A 79 15.51 -1.42 -3.36
CA PHE A 79 16.17 -0.40 -2.57
C PHE A 79 17.68 -0.70 -2.43
N PRO A 80 18.50 -0.47 -3.48
CA PRO A 80 19.89 -0.92 -3.55
C PRO A 80 20.81 -0.35 -2.45
N HIS A 81 20.38 0.69 -1.72
CA HIS A 81 21.15 1.30 -0.63
C HIS A 81 20.40 1.42 0.70
N ALA A 82 19.17 0.89 0.80
CA ALA A 82 18.45 0.95 2.06
C ALA A 82 18.94 -0.11 3.07
N PRO A 83 18.92 0.19 4.38
CA PRO A 83 19.15 -0.81 5.42
C PRO A 83 18.25 -2.02 5.26
N GLN A 84 18.71 -3.19 5.70
CA GLN A 84 17.99 -4.45 5.49
C GLN A 84 16.56 -4.42 6.06
N ILE A 85 16.37 -3.78 7.21
CA ILE A 85 15.04 -3.63 7.82
C ILE A 85 14.07 -2.90 6.90
N VAL A 86 14.51 -1.83 6.24
CA VAL A 86 13.70 -1.05 5.28
C VAL A 86 13.39 -1.88 4.03
N ARG A 87 14.34 -2.70 3.56
CA ARG A 87 14.13 -3.61 2.43
C ARG A 87 13.07 -4.68 2.71
N SER A 88 12.94 -5.11 3.96
CA SER A 88 11.95 -6.12 4.35
C SER A 88 10.53 -5.58 4.49
N LEU A 89 10.34 -4.27 4.75
CA LEU A 89 9.01 -3.71 5.02
C LEU A 89 7.97 -3.94 3.92
N PRO A 90 8.25 -3.69 2.62
CA PRO A 90 7.27 -3.97 1.56
C PRO A 90 6.92 -5.46 1.47
N GLN A 91 7.89 -6.34 1.76
CA GLN A 91 7.68 -7.79 1.73
C GLN A 91 6.85 -8.26 2.91
N ILE A 92 6.92 -7.60 4.07
CA ILE A 92 6.07 -7.86 5.24
C ILE A 92 4.64 -7.33 5.00
N TRP A 93 4.51 -6.12 4.44
CA TRP A 93 3.20 -5.54 4.11
C TRP A 93 2.49 -6.30 2.99
N GLY A 94 3.26 -6.75 1.99
CA GLY A 94 2.78 -7.34 0.75
C GLY A 94 2.37 -6.26 -0.26
N TYR A 95 2.92 -6.35 -1.48
CA TYR A 95 2.65 -5.42 -2.58
C TYR A 95 2.54 -6.21 -3.90
N TYR A 96 2.05 -5.56 -4.95
CA TYR A 96 2.04 -6.10 -6.30
C TYR A 96 3.18 -5.48 -7.12
N PRO A 97 4.12 -6.27 -7.66
CA PRO A 97 5.27 -5.75 -8.37
C PRO A 97 4.91 -5.10 -9.70
N VAL A 98 5.53 -3.95 -9.96
CA VAL A 98 5.60 -3.31 -11.27
C VAL A 98 7.07 -3.08 -11.65
N PHE A 99 7.38 -3.24 -12.93
CA PHE A 99 8.74 -3.10 -13.46
C PHE A 99 8.79 -1.98 -14.49
N ARG A 100 9.79 -1.12 -14.36
CA ARG A 100 9.97 0.02 -15.26
C ARG A 100 10.17 -0.46 -16.71
N GLY A 101 9.56 0.25 -17.65
CA GLY A 101 9.67 -0.06 -19.08
C GLY A 101 8.88 -1.29 -19.54
N THR A 102 8.02 -1.86 -18.68
CA THR A 102 7.18 -3.02 -19.02
C THR A 102 5.73 -2.80 -18.59
N ALA A 103 4.78 -3.43 -19.29
CA ALA A 103 3.41 -3.53 -18.82
C ALA A 103 3.29 -4.70 -17.83
N SER A 104 2.81 -4.45 -16.60
CA SER A 104 2.56 -5.50 -15.61
C SER A 104 1.11 -5.98 -15.71
N THR A 105 0.85 -6.98 -16.56
CA THR A 105 -0.46 -7.65 -16.65
C THR A 105 -0.90 -8.25 -15.31
N TYR A 106 0.07 -8.69 -14.51
CA TYR A 106 -0.15 -9.16 -13.15
C TYR A 106 -0.73 -8.08 -12.23
N ALA A 107 -0.11 -6.89 -12.18
CA ALA A 107 -0.60 -5.79 -11.36
C ALA A 107 -1.97 -5.28 -11.85
N LEU A 108 -2.20 -5.28 -13.17
CA LEU A 108 -3.50 -4.92 -13.74
C LEU A 108 -4.61 -5.89 -13.31
N ARG A 109 -4.38 -7.20 -13.41
CA ARG A 109 -5.36 -8.21 -12.95
C ARG A 109 -5.57 -8.16 -11.44
N ALA A 110 -4.52 -7.90 -10.67
CA ALA A 110 -4.62 -7.71 -9.23
C ALA A 110 -5.51 -6.50 -8.90
N ALA A 111 -5.31 -5.36 -9.56
CA ALA A 111 -6.14 -4.18 -9.40
C ALA A 111 -7.60 -4.49 -9.82
N GLU A 112 -7.82 -5.11 -10.96
CA GLU A 112 -9.14 -5.50 -11.45
C GLU A 112 -9.89 -6.39 -10.44
N SER A 113 -9.21 -7.36 -9.83
CA SER A 113 -9.82 -8.24 -8.83
C SER A 113 -10.25 -7.54 -7.52
N ILE A 114 -9.60 -6.43 -7.19
CA ILE A 114 -9.89 -5.62 -5.99
C ILE A 114 -10.99 -4.59 -6.28
N LEU A 115 -11.05 -4.12 -7.53
CA LEU A 115 -11.95 -3.05 -7.95
C LEU A 115 -13.32 -3.55 -8.46
N LYS A 116 -13.52 -4.87 -8.56
CA LYS A 116 -14.81 -5.51 -8.84
C LYS A 116 -15.68 -5.55 -7.60
#